data_AF-A0A973SJS2-F1
#
_entry.id   AF-A0A973SJS2-F1
#
_cell.length_a   1.000
_cell.length_b   1.000
_cell.length_c   1.000
_cell.angle_alpha   90.00
_cell.angle_beta   90.00
_cell.angle_gamma   90.00
#
_symmetry.space_group_name_H-M   'P 1'
#
loop_
_entity.id
_entity.type
_entity.pdbx_description
1 polymer ?
#
loop_
_entity_poly.entity_id
_entity_poly.type
_entity_poly.pdbx_seq_one_letter_code
_entity_poly.pdbx_strand_id
1 'polypeptide(L)'
;MDGPDRVSFLGRPCPRGFHVQLVILEPGDSVGYQFSDWPDALVVVERGELDVECRSGEHARFGEGAVLAFTALPVRRLHSVGAVALVLSALAREQATGWGAGRR
;
A
#
# COMPACT_ATOMS: atom_id res chain seq x y z
N MET A 1 -16.43 6.19 22.80
CA MET A 1 -16.94 6.53 21.47
C MET A 1 -16.01 5.86 20.50
N ASP A 2 -16.38 4.70 19.99
CA ASP A 2 -15.65 4.05 18.92
C ASP A 2 -15.65 5.01 17.73
N GLY A 3 -14.47 5.51 17.37
CA GLY A 3 -14.31 6.27 16.13
C GLY A 3 -14.78 5.41 14.95
N PRO A 4 -15.09 6.00 13.78
CA PRO A 4 -15.46 5.22 12.62
C PRO A 4 -14.43 4.11 12.42
N ASP A 5 -14.93 2.88 12.31
CA ASP A 5 -14.12 1.66 12.24
C ASP A 5 -13.05 1.86 11.16
N ARG A 6 -11.79 2.04 11.57
CA ARG A 6 -10.71 2.35 10.62
C ARG A 6 -10.48 1.12 9.76
N VAL A 7 -10.37 1.32 8.44
CA VAL A 7 -9.94 0.24 7.56
C VAL A 7 -8.56 -0.19 8.00
N SER A 8 -8.42 -1.46 8.34
CA SER A 8 -7.16 -2.09 8.72
C SER A 8 -7.19 -3.52 8.22
N PHE A 9 -6.04 -4.00 7.74
CA PHE A 9 -5.84 -5.39 7.34
C PHE A 9 -4.97 -6.17 8.32
N LEU A 10 -4.46 -5.52 9.37
CA LEU A 10 -3.69 -6.18 10.42
C LEU A 10 -4.57 -7.08 11.28
N GLY A 11 -4.11 -8.31 11.52
CA GLY A 11 -4.79 -9.28 12.39
C GLY A 11 -6.13 -9.81 11.84
N ARG A 12 -6.50 -9.47 10.60
CA ARG A 12 -7.72 -9.96 9.94
C ARG A 12 -7.39 -11.09 8.95
N PRO A 13 -8.26 -12.10 8.79
CA PRO A 13 -8.11 -13.10 7.74
C PRO A 13 -8.13 -12.41 6.37
N CYS A 14 -7.16 -12.74 5.52
CA CYS A 14 -7.16 -12.22 4.16
C CYS A 14 -8.35 -12.80 3.37
N PRO A 15 -9.15 -11.98 2.67
CA PRO A 15 -10.23 -12.48 1.83
C PRO A 15 -9.69 -13.41 0.73
N ARG A 16 -10.44 -14.45 0.38
CA ARG A 16 -10.06 -15.37 -0.70
C ARG A 16 -9.91 -14.63 -2.04
N GLY A 17 -8.86 -14.94 -2.79
CA GLY A 17 -8.55 -14.27 -4.06
C GLY A 17 -7.86 -12.92 -3.88
N PHE A 18 -7.39 -12.62 -2.67
CA PHE A 18 -6.57 -11.47 -2.33
C PHE A 18 -5.37 -11.93 -1.52
N HIS A 19 -4.33 -11.11 -1.51
CA HIS A 19 -3.20 -11.22 -0.59
C HIS A 19 -2.94 -9.86 0.06
N VAL A 20 -2.42 -9.89 1.29
CA VAL A 20 -1.98 -8.70 2.01
C VAL A 20 -0.46 -8.73 2.13
N GLN A 21 0.18 -7.66 1.67
CA GLN A 21 1.61 -7.44 1.88
C GLN A 21 1.81 -6.35 2.92
N LEU A 22 2.69 -6.60 3.90
CA LEU A 22 3.11 -5.60 4.87
C LEU A 22 4.39 -4.93 4.40
N VAL A 23 4.44 -3.60 4.48
CA VAL A 23 5.66 -2.82 4.25
C VAL A 23 5.92 -1.96 5.46
N ILE A 24 7.11 -2.11 6.02
CA ILE A 24 7.59 -1.37 7.18
C ILE A 24 8.79 -0.56 6.71
N LEU A 25 8.74 0.75 6.93
CA LEU A 25 9.83 1.68 6.64
C LEU A 25 10.21 2.37 7.95
N GLU A 26 11.51 2.38 8.28
CA GLU A 26 12.00 3.11 9.45
C GLU A 26 11.91 4.62 9.20
N PRO A 27 11.93 5.46 10.26
CA PRO A 27 11.90 6.91 10.10
C PRO A 27 12.99 7.42 9.14
N GLY A 28 12.57 8.10 8.07
CA GLY A 28 13.46 8.62 7.03
C GLY A 28 13.76 7.66 5.87
N ASP A 29 13.32 6.39 5.97
CA ASP A 29 13.45 5.45 4.86
C ASP A 29 12.56 5.84 3.67
N SER A 30 12.97 5.38 2.50
CA SER A 30 12.24 5.61 1.26
C SER A 30 12.33 4.40 0.34
N VAL A 31 11.24 4.07 -0.33
CA VAL A 31 11.18 2.98 -1.30
C VAL A 31 10.66 3.49 -2.65
N GLY A 32 11.33 3.09 -3.73
CA GLY A 32 10.88 3.37 -5.09
C GLY A 32 9.59 2.61 -5.38
N TYR A 33 8.61 3.30 -5.98
CA TYR A 33 7.37 2.66 -6.38
C TYR A 33 7.51 2.08 -7.78
N GLN A 34 7.32 0.76 -7.90
CA GLN A 34 7.12 0.08 -9.18
C GLN A 34 5.72 -0.51 -9.18
N PHE A 35 4.95 -0.19 -10.22
CA PHE A 35 3.56 -0.66 -10.36
C PHE A 35 3.47 -2.20 -10.32
N SER A 36 4.45 -2.90 -10.88
CA SER A 36 4.55 -4.37 -10.87
C SER A 36 4.58 -4.97 -9.47
N ASP A 37 5.06 -4.21 -8.50
CA ASP A 37 5.23 -4.67 -7.12
C ASP A 37 3.93 -4.46 -6.32
N TRP A 38 2.95 -3.71 -6.88
CA TRP A 38 1.69 -3.32 -6.24
C TRP A 38 0.49 -3.31 -7.21
N PRO A 39 0.27 -4.37 -8.03
CA PRO A 39 -0.78 -4.36 -9.04
C PRO A 39 -2.17 -4.35 -8.39
N ASP A 40 -2.98 -3.35 -8.72
CA ASP A 40 -4.34 -3.16 -8.18
C ASP A 40 -4.40 -3.14 -6.64
N ALA A 41 -3.32 -2.64 -5.99
CA ALA A 41 -3.24 -2.59 -4.54
C ALA A 41 -4.02 -1.42 -3.93
N LEU A 42 -4.85 -1.72 -2.93
CA LEU A 42 -5.38 -0.77 -1.97
C LEU A 42 -4.40 -0.70 -0.78
N VAL A 43 -3.86 0.49 -0.50
CA VAL A 43 -2.85 0.69 0.55
C VAL A 43 -3.47 1.45 1.71
N VAL A 44 -3.26 0.93 2.92
CA VAL A 44 -3.67 1.58 4.18
C VAL A 44 -2.43 2.00 4.93
N VAL A 45 -2.42 3.23 5.45
CA VAL A 45 -1.45 3.69 6.44
C VAL A 45 -1.88 3.17 7.80
N GLU A 46 -1.33 2.04 8.22
CA GLU A 46 -1.69 1.39 9.49
C GLU A 46 -1.06 2.12 10.69
N ARG A 47 0.11 2.76 10.49
CA ARG A 47 0.79 3.55 11.51
C ARG A 47 1.79 4.53 10.90
N GLY A 48 1.97 5.68 11.53
CA GLY A 48 2.95 6.69 11.13
C GLY A 48 2.42 7.62 10.04
N GLU A 49 3.35 8.29 9.35
CA GLU A 49 3.03 9.22 8.27
C GLU A 49 3.77 8.83 6.98
N LEU A 50 3.02 8.82 5.89
CA LEU A 50 3.50 8.57 4.54
C LEU A 50 3.56 9.89 3.77
N ASP A 51 4.70 10.16 3.12
CA ASP A 51 4.81 11.17 2.07
C ASP A 51 4.98 10.49 0.71
N VAL A 52 4.09 10.80 -0.23
CA VAL A 52 4.05 10.24 -1.58
C VAL A 52 4.63 11.25 -2.54
N GLU A 53 5.75 10.91 -3.17
CA GLU A 53 6.33 11.66 -4.29
C GLU A 53 5.68 11.20 -5.60
N CYS A 54 5.03 12.11 -6.30
CA CYS A 54 4.54 11.91 -7.67
C CYS A 54 5.66 12.12 -8.69
N ARG A 55 5.50 11.56 -9.90
CA ARG A 55 6.44 11.74 -11.02
C ARG A 55 6.60 13.20 -11.46
N SER A 56 5.62 14.06 -11.17
CA SER A 56 5.71 15.51 -11.36
C SER A 56 6.69 16.19 -10.38
N GLY A 57 7.11 15.49 -9.33
CA GLY A 57 7.85 16.05 -8.18
C GLY A 57 6.94 16.66 -7.11
N GLU A 58 5.61 16.57 -7.27
CA GLU A 58 4.67 16.98 -6.23
C GLU A 58 4.61 15.96 -5.10
N HIS A 59 4.33 16.44 -3.88
CA HIS A 59 4.29 15.63 -2.67
C HIS A 59 2.93 15.75 -1.99
N ALA A 60 2.44 14.64 -1.45
CA ALA A 60 1.23 14.59 -0.62
C ALA A 60 1.46 13.71 0.61
N ARG A 61 1.01 14.19 1.78
CA ARG A 61 1.17 13.51 3.06
C ARG A 61 -0.13 12.86 3.54
N PHE A 62 0.01 11.67 4.09
CA PHE A 62 -1.09 10.85 4.57
C PHE A 62 -0.73 10.25 5.93
N GLY A 63 -1.57 10.50 6.94
CA GLY A 63 -1.42 9.93 8.27
C GLY A 63 -2.14 8.60 8.44
N GLU A 64 -2.06 8.07 9.65
CA GLU A 64 -2.73 6.82 10.06
C GLU A 64 -4.23 6.80 9.70
N GLY A 65 -4.67 5.67 9.15
CA GLY A 65 -6.04 5.43 8.70
C GLY A 65 -6.33 5.92 7.27
N ALA A 66 -5.37 6.59 6.60
CA ALA A 66 -5.52 6.95 5.19
C ALA A 66 -5.55 5.70 4.30
N VAL A 67 -6.43 5.71 3.30
CA VAL A 67 -6.60 4.64 2.31
C VAL A 67 -6.29 5.20 0.92
N LEU A 68 -5.39 4.55 0.20
CA LEU A 68 -4.80 5.02 -1.05
C LEU A 68 -4.91 3.95 -2.14
N ALA A 69 -5.16 4.39 -3.37
CA ALA A 69 -5.05 3.54 -4.56
C ALA A 69 -3.98 4.12 -5.48
N PHE A 70 -2.81 3.49 -5.52
CA PHE A 70 -1.67 3.99 -6.31
C PHE A 70 -1.85 3.81 -7.82
N THR A 71 -2.83 3.02 -8.27
CA THR A 71 -3.18 2.88 -9.68
C THR A 71 -3.73 4.17 -10.30
N ALA A 72 -4.30 5.06 -9.48
CA ALA A 72 -4.84 6.35 -9.91
C ALA A 72 -3.84 7.51 -9.78
N LEU A 73 -2.63 7.26 -9.26
CA LEU A 73 -1.64 8.28 -8.96
C LEU A 73 -0.33 8.00 -9.70
N PRO A 74 0.34 9.00 -10.29
CA PRO A 74 1.63 8.81 -10.93
C PRO A 74 2.74 8.71 -9.88
N VAL A 75 2.67 7.74 -8.95
CA VAL A 75 3.62 7.61 -7.85
C VAL A 75 5.01 7.26 -8.36
N ARG A 76 6.02 7.88 -7.76
CA ARG A 76 7.44 7.62 -7.98
C ARG A 76 8.09 6.99 -6.76
N ARG A 77 7.81 7.50 -5.56
CA ARG A 77 8.48 7.08 -4.33
C ARG A 77 7.57 7.27 -3.12
N LEU A 78 7.72 6.38 -2.15
CA LEU A 78 7.07 6.46 -0.85
C LEU A 78 8.13 6.74 0.20
N HIS A 79 7.84 7.68 1.09
CA HIS A 79 8.75 8.11 2.15
C HIS A 79 8.09 7.93 3.51
N SER A 80 8.82 7.33 4.45
CA SER A 80 8.46 7.44 5.88
C SER A 80 8.83 8.82 6.36
N VAL A 81 7.83 9.57 6.84
CA VAL A 81 8.05 10.88 7.46
C VAL A 81 7.60 10.83 8.93
N GLY A 82 8.26 11.63 9.77
CA GLY A 82 7.99 11.67 11.21
C GLY A 82 8.96 10.83 12.04
N ALA A 83 8.61 10.64 13.31
CA ALA A 83 9.50 10.06 14.33
C ALA A 83 9.27 8.57 14.61
N VAL A 84 8.29 7.96 13.94
CA VAL A 84 7.90 6.57 14.17
C VAL A 84 7.92 5.81 12.85
N ALA A 85 8.21 4.51 12.92
CA ALA A 85 8.17 3.66 11.73
C ALA A 85 6.80 3.75 11.03
N LEU A 86 6.86 3.88 9.71
CA LEU A 86 5.71 3.84 8.83
C LEU A 86 5.33 2.38 8.55
N VAL A 87 4.08 2.03 8.80
CA VAL A 87 3.53 0.71 8.52
C VAL A 87 2.43 0.83 7.50
N LEU A 88 2.59 0.15 6.38
CA LEU A 88 1.63 0.08 5.29
C LEU A 88 1.16 -1.36 5.11
N SER A 89 -0.14 -1.55 4.96
CA SER A 89 -0.69 -2.80 4.43
C SER A 89 -1.20 -2.58 3.01
N ALA A 90 -0.79 -3.44 2.09
CA ALA A 90 -1.24 -3.47 0.71
C ALA A 90 -2.16 -4.66 0.51
N LEU A 91 -3.45 -4.42 0.24
CA LEU A 91 -4.36 -5.46 -0.20
C LEU A 91 -4.40 -5.46 -1.73
N ALA A 92 -3.97 -6.55 -2.34
CA ALA A 92 -4.03 -6.71 -3.80
C ALA A 92 -4.80 -7.99 -4.15
N ARG A 93 -5.42 -7.99 -5.33
CA ARG A 93 -6.05 -9.20 -5.86
C ARG A 93 -4.98 -10.22 -6.18
N GLU A 94 -5.20 -11.48 -5.81
CA GLU A 94 -4.45 -12.58 -6.41
C GLU A 94 -4.80 -12.59 -7.88
N GLN A 95 -3.84 -12.20 -8.73
CA GLN A 95 -4.00 -12.42 -10.14
C GLN A 95 -4.10 -13.92 -10.31
N ALA A 96 -5.24 -14.40 -10.82
CA ALA A 96 -5.30 -15.74 -11.34
C ALA A 96 -4.19 -15.78 -12.39
N THR A 97 -3.09 -16.46 -12.09
CA THR A 97 -2.22 -16.92 -13.14
C THR A 97 -3.15 -17.71 -14.04
N GLY A 98 -3.51 -17.12 -15.17
CA GLY A 98 -4.26 -17.77 -16.24
C GLY A 98 -3.35 -18.83 -16.83
N TRP A 99 -3.00 -19.86 -16.05
CA TRP A 99 -2.45 -21.09 -16.56
C TRP A 99 -3.61 -21.92 -17.09
N GLY A 100 -4.10 -21.50 -18.24
CA GLY A 100 -4.76 -22.41 -19.17
C GLY A 100 -3.68 -23.23 -19.86
N ALA A 101 -3.41 -24.44 -19.36
CA ALA A 101 -2.75 -25.46 -20.15
C ALA A 101 -3.59 -25.71 -21.43
N GLY A 102 -2.97 -25.62 -22.62
CA GLY A 102 -3.63 -25.91 -23.88
C GLY A 102 -2.80 -25.54 -25.11
N ARG A 103 -1.77 -26.33 -25.47
CA ARG A 103 -1.79 -27.49 -26.39
C ARG A 103 -1.29 -27.13 -27.81
N ARG A 104 -0.17 -27.80 -28.12
CA ARG A 104 0.45 -28.11 -29.43
C ARG A 104 1.24 -27.02 -30.14
#